data_AF-A0A819UXW2-F1
#
_entry.id   AF-A0A819UXW2-F1
#
_cell.length_a   1.000
_cell.length_b   1.000
_cell.length_c   1.000
_cell.angle_alpha   90.00
_cell.angle_beta   90.00
_cell.angle_gamma   90.00
#
_symmetry.space_group_name_H-M   'P 1'
#
loop_
_entity.id
_entity.type
_entity.pdbx_description
1 polymer ?
#
loop_
_entity_poly.entity_id
_entity_poly.type
_entity_poly.pdbx_seq_one_letter_code
_entity_poly.pdbx_strand_id
1 'polypeptide(L)'
;MVTLIQALGNRYDGDIRIGFWQIGFLGHCGEWHTSPNITYFASSYHQNQVLSAFNSSFVQTKIQLRYFDVTGNSNAQSWNVGFHDDSFFQDTYGEAWMFYNTSVTVGATNQWRNQPIGGEVRPELWPCVFSSDPATDCQAITTVVPLNWTDCVQLTHSSYQWLSYAFTSPGYSGADYGRAIYGSIMQRYSFFVSQITANEMNCSGTSHVVRIGVTMSNVGIAPFYYPLTLNVKAVNATTGSSFSTQSTSVPISNQLDQNSFVYYFNMTVQSNTNIQFSTWLNSSHLVGNQVIVFAVSGASASGIIQLPTVSIGSCLSYIAATQANSTQGTGYTTTGLYSSAWNGSCFVSSTTTTTTTKAVGKNDVISMSSDIILIFSLVAIDIIASAFHC
;
A
#
# COMPACT_ATOMS: atom_id res chain seq x y z
N MET A 1 12.56 32.65 -8.89
CA MET A 1 12.34 31.25 -8.45
C MET A 1 11.05 31.11 -7.64
N VAL A 2 10.91 31.80 -6.50
CA VAL A 2 9.70 31.72 -5.64
C VAL A 2 8.38 31.93 -6.40
N THR A 3 8.26 32.99 -7.21
CA THR A 3 7.05 33.25 -8.01
C THR A 3 6.71 32.13 -9.00
N LEU A 4 7.74 31.47 -9.56
CA LEU A 4 7.54 30.32 -10.44
C LEU A 4 7.01 29.12 -9.65
N ILE A 5 7.58 28.82 -8.49
CA ILE A 5 7.13 27.72 -7.61
C ILE A 5 5.67 27.93 -7.20
N GLN A 6 5.29 29.16 -6.84
CA GLN A 6 3.91 29.52 -6.51
C GLN A 6 2.97 29.31 -7.71
N ALA A 7 3.39 29.71 -8.91
CA ALA A 7 2.61 29.49 -10.12
C ALA A 7 2.47 27.98 -10.46
N LEU A 8 3.51 27.18 -10.21
CA LEU A 8 3.47 25.73 -10.37
C LEU A 8 2.50 25.09 -9.38
N GLY A 9 2.58 25.44 -8.09
CA GLY A 9 1.64 24.92 -7.07
C GLY A 9 0.19 25.30 -7.36
N ASN A 10 -0.07 26.56 -7.73
CA ASN A 10 -1.40 27.02 -8.15
C ASN A 10 -1.98 26.22 -9.33
N ARG A 11 -1.12 25.67 -10.19
CA ARG A 11 -1.52 24.93 -11.38
C ARG A 11 -1.60 23.41 -11.17
N TYR A 12 -0.71 22.87 -10.34
CA TYR A 12 -0.41 21.43 -10.30
C TYR A 12 -0.57 20.78 -8.92
N ASP A 13 -0.75 21.55 -7.84
CA ASP A 13 -1.04 20.95 -6.54
C ASP A 13 -2.41 20.24 -6.55
N GLY A 14 -2.44 18.97 -6.17
CA GLY A 14 -3.61 18.12 -6.25
C GLY A 14 -3.91 17.54 -7.64
N ASP A 15 -3.08 17.79 -8.65
CA ASP A 15 -3.19 17.11 -9.94
C ASP A 15 -2.84 15.63 -9.77
N ILE A 16 -3.87 14.77 -9.89
CA ILE A 16 -3.75 13.32 -9.66
C ILE A 16 -2.82 12.60 -10.65
N ARG A 17 -2.43 13.26 -11.74
CA ARG A 17 -1.44 12.72 -12.69
C ARG A 17 -0.01 12.81 -12.15
N ILE A 18 0.20 13.60 -11.10
CA ILE A 18 1.50 13.83 -10.48
C ILE A 18 1.54 13.05 -9.17
N GLY A 19 2.20 11.88 -9.21
CA GLY A 19 2.39 11.04 -8.03
C GLY A 19 3.29 11.71 -6.98
N PHE A 20 4.41 12.29 -7.40
CA PHE A 20 5.36 12.98 -6.54
C PHE A 20 6.06 14.09 -7.33
N TRP A 21 6.47 15.16 -6.65
CA TRP A 21 7.19 16.29 -7.24
C TRP A 21 8.58 16.44 -6.62
N GLN A 22 9.63 16.17 -7.38
CA GLN A 22 11.00 16.42 -6.93
C GLN A 22 11.27 17.93 -6.88
N ILE A 23 11.68 18.42 -5.70
CA ILE A 23 12.14 19.78 -5.50
C ILE A 23 13.46 19.94 -6.24
N GLY A 24 13.55 20.97 -7.08
CA GLY A 24 14.78 21.32 -7.77
C GLY A 24 15.08 22.80 -7.83
N PHE A 25 15.70 23.22 -8.95
CA PHE A 25 16.25 24.56 -9.24
C PHE A 25 17.56 24.94 -8.53
N LEU A 26 17.92 24.29 -7.43
CA LEU A 26 19.20 24.50 -6.76
C LEU A 26 20.11 23.29 -6.96
N GLY A 27 21.40 23.55 -7.14
CA GLY A 27 22.40 22.50 -7.32
C GLY A 27 22.57 22.03 -8.76
N HIS A 28 23.54 21.14 -8.97
CA HIS A 28 23.78 20.48 -10.25
C HIS A 28 22.51 19.72 -10.66
N CYS A 29 22.09 19.89 -11.91
CA CYS A 29 20.87 19.28 -12.47
C CYS A 29 19.56 19.58 -11.71
N GLY A 30 19.59 20.53 -10.77
CA GLY A 30 18.47 20.78 -9.85
C GLY A 30 18.33 19.72 -8.75
N GLU A 31 19.33 18.90 -8.51
CA GLU A 31 19.29 17.76 -7.60
C GLU A 31 19.67 18.13 -6.15
N TRP A 32 19.68 19.41 -5.81
CA TRP A 32 19.91 19.86 -4.43
C TRP A 32 21.32 19.53 -3.86
N HIS A 33 22.33 19.41 -4.72
CA HIS A 33 23.74 19.28 -4.33
C HIS A 33 24.66 20.02 -5.30
N THR A 34 25.89 20.31 -4.88
CA THR A 34 26.94 20.83 -5.78
C THR A 34 28.23 20.02 -5.68
N SER A 35 28.14 18.78 -5.18
CA SER A 35 29.30 17.93 -5.00
C SER A 35 30.05 17.76 -6.34
N PRO A 36 31.40 17.81 -6.33
CA PRO A 36 32.28 18.02 -5.18
C PRO A 36 32.52 19.49 -4.80
N ASN A 37 32.02 20.44 -5.60
CA ASN A 37 32.21 21.90 -5.41
C ASN A 37 31.17 22.51 -4.45
N ILE A 38 31.17 22.07 -3.20
CA ILE A 38 30.17 22.48 -2.18
C ILE A 38 30.04 24.00 -1.97
N THR A 39 31.06 24.78 -2.34
CA THR A 39 31.08 26.25 -2.24
C THR A 39 30.18 26.93 -3.27
N TYR A 40 29.74 26.21 -4.31
CA TYR A 40 28.86 26.75 -5.35
C TYR A 40 27.39 26.71 -4.95
N PHE A 41 27.05 26.03 -3.85
CA PHE A 41 25.66 25.90 -3.46
C PHE A 41 25.07 27.24 -3.00
N ALA A 42 23.76 27.39 -3.19
CA ALA A 42 23.07 28.58 -2.72
C ALA A 42 23.20 28.70 -1.18
N SER A 43 23.30 29.93 -0.67
CA SER A 43 23.28 30.18 0.78
C SER A 43 22.05 29.54 1.43
N SER A 44 22.13 29.15 2.70
CA SER A 44 20.99 28.60 3.44
C SER A 44 19.75 29.51 3.45
N TYR A 45 19.93 30.83 3.41
CA TYR A 45 18.83 31.80 3.22
C TYR A 45 18.01 31.52 1.95
N HIS A 46 18.68 31.38 0.81
CA HIS A 46 18.01 31.09 -0.47
C HIS A 46 17.44 29.67 -0.54
N GLN A 47 18.14 28.67 0.04
CA GLN A 47 17.60 27.31 0.16
C GLN A 47 16.27 27.33 0.94
N ASN A 48 16.22 28.02 2.08
CA ASN A 48 15.00 28.16 2.88
C ASN A 48 13.86 28.84 2.10
N GLN A 49 14.14 29.85 1.29
CA GLN A 49 13.13 30.49 0.45
C GLN A 49 12.52 29.51 -0.56
N VAL A 50 13.34 28.66 -1.17
CA VAL A 50 12.90 27.65 -2.15
C VAL A 50 12.09 26.56 -1.45
N LEU A 51 12.60 25.99 -0.36
CA LEU A 51 11.90 24.98 0.43
C LEU A 51 10.55 25.49 0.95
N SER A 52 10.54 26.69 1.53
CA SER A 52 9.31 27.32 2.02
C SER A 52 8.30 27.53 0.89
N ALA A 53 8.76 27.97 -0.29
CA ALA A 53 7.87 28.17 -1.43
C ALA A 53 7.25 26.85 -1.90
N PHE A 54 8.02 25.76 -1.98
CA PHE A 54 7.46 24.45 -2.34
C PHE A 54 6.48 23.95 -1.29
N ASN A 55 6.88 23.96 -0.01
CA ASN A 55 6.07 23.46 1.10
C ASN A 55 4.76 24.24 1.28
N SER A 56 4.73 25.53 0.92
CA SER A 56 3.49 26.34 0.95
C SER A 56 2.64 26.22 -0.32
N SER A 57 3.24 25.88 -1.46
CA SER A 57 2.56 25.85 -2.76
C SER A 57 2.04 24.46 -3.13
N PHE A 58 2.59 23.40 -2.52
CA PHE A 58 2.20 22.00 -2.72
C PHE A 58 1.75 21.39 -1.39
N VAL A 59 0.45 21.42 -1.15
CA VAL A 59 -0.16 20.96 0.11
C VAL A 59 -0.77 19.57 -0.05
N GLN A 60 -1.22 19.23 -1.26
CA GLN A 60 -1.83 17.94 -1.60
C GLN A 60 -0.82 17.02 -2.28
N THR A 61 -0.14 17.50 -3.32
CA THR A 61 0.88 16.75 -4.04
C THR A 61 2.12 16.63 -3.18
N LYS A 62 2.61 15.40 -3.01
CA LYS A 62 3.80 15.14 -2.20
C LYS A 62 5.06 15.62 -2.93
N ILE A 63 5.90 16.36 -2.22
CA ILE A 63 7.19 16.88 -2.70
C ILE A 63 8.34 16.02 -2.18
N GLN A 64 9.47 15.96 -2.88
CA GLN A 64 10.65 15.18 -2.48
C GLN A 64 11.96 15.96 -2.63
N LEU A 65 12.90 15.74 -1.72
CA LEU A 65 14.28 16.26 -1.80
C LEU A 65 15.27 15.13 -2.02
N ARG A 66 16.42 15.43 -2.60
CA ARG A 66 17.45 14.40 -2.81
C ARG A 66 18.03 13.83 -1.51
N TYR A 67 18.27 14.66 -0.49
CA TYR A 67 18.93 14.22 0.74
C TYR A 67 18.18 14.62 2.00
N PHE A 68 18.44 13.89 3.09
CA PHE A 68 17.83 14.15 4.40
C PHE A 68 18.56 15.23 5.19
N ASP A 69 19.86 15.39 4.98
CA ASP A 69 20.72 16.26 5.78
C ASP A 69 20.84 17.68 5.19
N VAL A 70 20.45 17.89 3.93
CA VAL A 70 20.55 19.20 3.25
C VAL A 70 19.22 19.95 3.26
N THR A 71 18.88 20.60 4.36
CA THR A 71 17.66 21.44 4.44
C THR A 71 17.90 22.82 5.04
N GLY A 72 18.70 23.66 4.40
CA GLY A 72 18.92 25.04 4.85
C GLY A 72 19.37 25.12 6.33
N ASN A 73 18.80 26.04 7.11
CA ASN A 73 19.11 26.13 8.55
C ASN A 73 18.24 25.19 9.42
N SER A 74 17.53 24.25 8.81
CA SER A 74 16.56 23.36 9.47
C SER A 74 16.95 21.90 9.24
N ASN A 75 16.37 20.98 10.02
CA ASN A 75 16.46 19.53 9.74
C ASN A 75 15.32 19.15 8.78
N ALA A 76 15.52 18.15 7.91
CA ALA A 76 14.50 17.62 7.01
C ALA A 76 13.20 17.22 7.70
N GLN A 77 13.29 16.80 8.98
CA GLN A 77 12.10 16.50 9.78
C GLN A 77 11.18 17.70 10.03
N SER A 78 11.64 18.93 9.76
CA SER A 78 10.88 20.17 9.92
C SER A 78 9.95 20.47 8.73
N TRP A 79 10.04 19.70 7.65
CA TRP A 79 9.35 19.95 6.39
C TRP A 79 8.41 18.80 6.02
N ASN A 80 7.32 19.10 5.32
CA ASN A 80 6.39 18.10 4.79
C ASN A 80 6.93 17.59 3.44
N VAL A 81 8.04 16.86 3.48
CA VAL A 81 8.82 16.48 2.29
C VAL A 81 9.27 15.02 2.38
N GLY A 82 9.13 14.30 1.26
CA GLY A 82 9.72 13.00 1.04
C GLY A 82 11.15 13.09 0.51
N PHE A 83 11.69 11.95 0.06
CA PHE A 83 13.07 11.88 -0.41
C PHE A 83 13.21 11.12 -1.72
N HIS A 84 14.21 11.49 -2.51
CA HIS A 84 14.48 10.94 -3.84
C HIS A 84 15.94 10.48 -3.90
N ASP A 85 16.15 9.16 -3.88
CA ASP A 85 17.45 8.55 -4.04
C ASP A 85 17.86 8.56 -5.52
N ASP A 86 18.55 9.63 -5.90
CA ASP A 86 18.96 9.94 -7.27
C ASP A 86 20.16 9.10 -7.77
N SER A 87 20.68 8.23 -6.91
CA SER A 87 21.75 7.27 -7.19
C SER A 87 21.35 5.90 -6.63
N PHE A 88 20.07 5.54 -6.72
CA PHE A 88 19.57 4.28 -6.15
C PHE A 88 20.37 3.10 -6.71
N PHE A 89 20.61 2.11 -5.84
CA PHE A 89 21.40 0.92 -6.11
C PHE A 89 22.92 1.16 -6.21
N GLN A 90 23.39 2.40 -6.00
CA GLN A 90 24.82 2.73 -5.98
C GLN A 90 25.22 3.54 -4.75
N ASP A 91 24.60 4.70 -4.52
CA ASP A 91 24.92 5.57 -3.39
C ASP A 91 23.80 5.53 -2.33
N THR A 92 23.08 4.41 -2.27
CA THR A 92 21.93 4.26 -1.37
C THR A 92 22.37 4.10 0.08
N TYR A 93 23.32 3.21 0.39
CA TYR A 93 23.76 2.91 1.75
C TYR A 93 25.23 2.53 1.83
N GLY A 94 25.86 2.79 2.99
CA GLY A 94 27.24 2.41 3.26
C GLY A 94 28.00 3.54 3.96
N GLU A 95 28.53 4.48 3.18
CA GLU A 95 29.27 5.64 3.68
C GLU A 95 28.34 6.73 4.23
N ALA A 96 28.85 7.61 5.10
CA ALA A 96 28.04 8.62 5.78
C ALA A 96 27.30 9.60 4.84
N TRP A 97 27.87 9.87 3.65
CA TRP A 97 27.30 10.78 2.65
C TRP A 97 26.27 10.11 1.73
N MET A 98 26.15 8.78 1.77
CA MET A 98 25.18 8.04 0.95
C MET A 98 23.75 8.26 1.46
N PHE A 99 22.77 8.17 0.55
CA PHE A 99 21.40 8.62 0.74
C PHE A 99 20.78 8.19 2.08
N TYR A 100 20.71 6.90 2.36
CA TYR A 100 20.14 6.36 3.60
C TYR A 100 20.94 6.81 4.83
N ASN A 101 22.27 6.83 4.75
CA ASN A 101 23.15 7.20 5.85
C ASN A 101 23.04 8.69 6.22
N THR A 102 22.69 9.56 5.26
CA THR A 102 22.34 10.96 5.59
C THR A 102 21.14 11.02 6.54
N SER A 103 20.15 10.13 6.36
CA SER A 103 18.98 10.02 7.25
C SER A 103 19.38 9.58 8.66
N VAL A 104 20.35 8.67 8.78
CA VAL A 104 20.87 8.22 10.08
C VAL A 104 21.53 9.38 10.82
N THR A 105 22.34 10.16 10.11
CA THR A 105 23.09 11.30 10.66
C THR A 105 22.17 12.36 11.28
N VAL A 106 21.00 12.60 10.68
CA VAL A 106 20.03 13.60 11.16
C VAL A 106 18.84 13.01 11.94
N GLY A 107 18.88 11.71 12.26
CA GLY A 107 17.84 11.03 13.02
C GLY A 107 16.50 10.88 12.28
N ALA A 108 16.52 10.86 10.94
CA ALA A 108 15.36 10.86 10.06
C ALA A 108 15.03 9.50 9.42
N THR A 109 15.60 8.39 9.92
CA THR A 109 15.38 7.03 9.39
C THR A 109 13.93 6.57 9.35
N ASN A 110 13.04 7.20 10.13
CA ASN A 110 11.60 6.90 10.19
C ASN A 110 10.74 7.82 9.32
N GLN A 111 11.31 8.71 8.50
CA GLN A 111 10.52 9.65 7.69
C GLN A 111 9.63 8.97 6.65
N TRP A 112 10.05 7.81 6.14
CA TRP A 112 9.22 6.98 5.24
C TRP A 112 7.85 6.63 5.83
N ARG A 113 7.68 6.68 7.16
CA ARG A 113 6.38 6.40 7.79
C ARG A 113 5.33 7.46 7.46
N ASN A 114 5.73 8.66 7.03
CA ASN A 114 4.84 9.78 6.78
C ASN A 114 5.07 10.46 5.43
N GLN A 115 6.24 10.24 4.81
CA GLN A 115 6.64 10.89 3.56
C GLN A 115 7.21 9.89 2.56
N PRO A 116 6.93 10.05 1.25
CA PRO A 116 7.34 9.08 0.25
C PRO A 116 8.84 9.07 0.03
N ILE A 117 9.36 7.87 -0.22
CA ILE A 117 10.70 7.69 -0.76
C ILE A 117 10.59 7.02 -2.13
N GLY A 118 11.33 7.56 -3.08
CA GLY A 118 11.50 7.06 -4.44
C GLY A 118 12.90 7.35 -4.92
N GLY A 119 13.13 7.31 -6.23
CA GLY A 119 14.44 7.64 -6.76
C GLY A 119 14.60 7.34 -8.24
N GLU A 120 15.86 7.31 -8.65
CA GLU A 120 16.33 6.87 -9.95
C GLU A 120 17.43 5.83 -9.76
N VAL A 121 17.31 4.71 -10.49
CA VAL A 121 18.45 3.80 -10.65
C VAL A 121 19.46 4.48 -11.54
N ARG A 122 20.74 4.46 -11.18
CA ARG A 122 21.82 5.01 -12.03
C ARG A 122 21.70 4.50 -13.48
N PRO A 123 21.65 5.38 -14.50
CA PRO A 123 21.50 4.96 -15.89
C PRO A 123 22.55 3.96 -16.37
N GLU A 124 23.77 4.07 -15.86
CA GLU A 124 24.88 3.17 -16.20
C GLU A 124 24.67 1.74 -15.69
N LEU A 125 23.80 1.54 -14.68
CA LEU A 125 23.46 0.25 -14.09
C LEU A 125 22.20 -0.36 -14.70
N TRP A 126 21.42 0.40 -15.48
CA TRP A 126 20.17 -0.08 -16.06
C TRP A 126 20.28 -1.41 -16.81
N PRO A 127 21.30 -1.67 -17.66
CA PRO A 127 21.36 -2.92 -18.41
C PRO A 127 21.63 -4.18 -17.57
N CYS A 128 22.16 -4.01 -16.35
CA CYS A 128 22.74 -5.11 -15.55
C CYS A 128 22.16 -5.23 -14.13
N VAL A 129 21.39 -4.25 -13.63
CA VAL A 129 20.83 -4.23 -12.26
C VAL A 129 20.03 -5.48 -11.89
N PHE A 130 19.38 -6.11 -12.88
CA PHE A 130 18.62 -7.36 -12.69
C PHE A 130 19.29 -8.56 -13.36
N SER A 131 20.60 -8.55 -13.57
CA SER A 131 21.32 -9.74 -14.02
C SER A 131 21.38 -10.79 -12.89
N SER A 132 21.92 -11.98 -13.19
CA SER A 132 22.10 -13.02 -12.17
C SER A 132 23.17 -12.68 -11.15
N ASP A 133 24.16 -11.88 -11.53
CA ASP A 133 25.20 -11.37 -10.66
C ASP A 133 25.49 -9.89 -11.00
N PRO A 134 24.66 -8.95 -10.48
CA PRO A 134 24.81 -7.53 -10.80
C PRO A 134 26.18 -6.98 -10.42
N ALA A 135 26.80 -7.49 -9.34
CA ALA A 135 28.12 -7.03 -8.92
C ALA A 135 29.18 -7.29 -10.00
N THR A 136 29.17 -8.47 -10.61
CA THR A 136 30.08 -8.83 -11.70
C THR A 136 29.67 -8.18 -13.03
N ASP A 137 28.38 -8.30 -13.40
CA ASP A 137 27.91 -7.92 -14.73
C ASP A 137 27.89 -6.39 -14.94
N CYS A 138 27.61 -5.62 -13.88
CA CYS A 138 27.69 -4.16 -13.96
C CYS A 138 29.14 -3.67 -14.02
N GLN A 139 30.05 -4.27 -13.25
CA GLN A 139 31.47 -3.91 -13.31
C GLN A 139 32.11 -4.18 -14.68
N ALA A 140 31.53 -5.09 -15.47
CA ALA A 140 31.97 -5.36 -16.84
C ALA A 140 31.67 -4.21 -17.81
N ILE A 141 30.71 -3.33 -17.49
CA ILE A 141 30.24 -2.26 -18.38
C ILE A 141 30.36 -0.84 -17.78
N THR A 142 30.60 -0.73 -16.47
CA THR A 142 30.79 0.55 -15.78
C THR A 142 31.81 0.40 -14.64
N THR A 143 32.32 1.53 -14.17
CA THR A 143 33.20 1.59 -12.98
C THR A 143 32.43 1.65 -11.67
N VAL A 144 31.10 1.71 -11.74
CA VAL A 144 30.19 1.78 -10.60
C VAL A 144 30.00 0.40 -9.99
N VAL A 145 30.08 0.30 -8.66
CA VAL A 145 29.94 -0.95 -7.91
C VAL A 145 28.55 -1.03 -7.31
N PRO A 146 27.60 -1.76 -7.91
CA PRO A 146 26.24 -1.78 -7.42
C PRO A 146 26.13 -2.36 -6.01
N LEU A 147 25.16 -1.83 -5.27
CA LEU A 147 24.73 -2.31 -3.97
C LEU A 147 23.75 -3.49 -4.10
N ASN A 148 23.23 -3.99 -2.99
CA ASN A 148 22.18 -5.00 -3.02
C ASN A 148 20.79 -4.33 -3.15
N TRP A 149 20.00 -4.76 -4.14
CA TRP A 149 18.68 -4.16 -4.42
C TRP A 149 17.72 -4.33 -3.24
N THR A 150 17.68 -5.52 -2.65
CA THR A 150 16.80 -5.83 -1.52
C THR A 150 17.15 -4.95 -0.32
N ASP A 151 18.43 -4.79 -0.01
CA ASP A 151 18.88 -3.91 1.08
C ASP A 151 18.52 -2.45 0.79
N CYS A 152 18.73 -1.99 -0.46
CA CYS A 152 18.35 -0.63 -0.86
C CYS A 152 16.85 -0.39 -0.65
N VAL A 153 15.98 -1.31 -1.09
CA VAL A 153 14.53 -1.21 -0.91
C VAL A 153 14.14 -1.26 0.56
N GLN A 154 14.69 -2.19 1.34
CA GLN A 154 14.35 -2.38 2.75
C GLN A 154 14.79 -1.21 3.64
N LEU A 155 15.98 -0.67 3.41
CA LEU A 155 16.49 0.46 4.19
C LEU A 155 15.74 1.76 3.89
N THR A 156 15.45 2.01 2.61
CA THR A 156 14.84 3.28 2.16
C THR A 156 13.32 3.26 2.16
N HIS A 157 12.70 2.08 2.20
CA HIS A 157 11.27 1.91 1.96
C HIS A 157 10.81 2.54 0.63
N SER A 158 11.69 2.55 -0.38
CA SER A 158 11.39 3.16 -1.68
C SER A 158 10.19 2.47 -2.35
N SER A 159 9.27 3.29 -2.86
CA SER A 159 7.99 2.87 -3.42
C SER A 159 7.90 2.96 -4.94
N TYR A 160 8.92 3.53 -5.58
CA TYR A 160 9.10 3.56 -7.04
C TYR A 160 10.56 3.87 -7.38
N GLN A 161 10.99 3.49 -8.58
CA GLN A 161 12.27 3.91 -9.14
C GLN A 161 12.11 4.27 -10.60
N TRP A 162 12.81 5.33 -11.02
CA TRP A 162 13.00 5.62 -12.44
C TRP A 162 14.01 4.64 -13.02
N LEU A 163 13.54 3.91 -14.03
CA LEU A 163 14.32 2.91 -14.75
C LEU A 163 13.71 2.75 -16.14
N SER A 164 14.13 3.62 -17.06
CA SER A 164 13.56 3.66 -18.42
C SER A 164 13.88 2.41 -19.23
N TYR A 165 15.01 1.76 -18.98
CA TYR A 165 15.43 0.54 -19.69
C TYR A 165 14.37 -0.58 -19.64
N ALA A 166 13.63 -0.71 -18.53
CA ALA A 166 12.55 -1.70 -18.39
C ALA A 166 11.42 -1.54 -19.41
N PHE A 167 11.25 -0.34 -19.99
CA PHE A 167 10.13 0.01 -20.87
C PHE A 167 10.56 0.31 -22.31
N THR A 168 11.85 0.18 -22.61
CA THR A 168 12.42 0.43 -23.95
C THR A 168 12.84 -0.88 -24.61
N SER A 169 13.09 -0.87 -25.92
CA SER A 169 13.66 -2.00 -26.65
C SER A 169 15.20 -1.90 -26.68
N PRO A 170 15.96 -2.98 -26.38
CA PRO A 170 15.49 -4.35 -26.19
C PRO A 170 14.87 -4.63 -24.80
N GLY A 171 15.19 -3.80 -23.79
CA GLY A 171 14.71 -3.96 -22.42
C GLY A 171 15.14 -5.28 -21.77
N TYR A 172 14.54 -5.62 -20.64
CA TYR A 172 14.82 -6.90 -19.98
C TYR A 172 14.12 -8.06 -20.69
N SER A 173 14.81 -9.20 -20.77
CA SER A 173 14.28 -10.44 -21.34
C SER A 173 14.68 -11.65 -20.49
N GLY A 174 14.08 -12.81 -20.76
CA GLY A 174 14.43 -14.06 -20.07
C GLY A 174 14.37 -13.96 -18.55
N ALA A 175 15.43 -14.41 -17.87
CA ALA A 175 15.51 -14.42 -16.41
C ALA A 175 15.66 -13.01 -15.82
N ASP A 176 16.29 -12.07 -16.53
CA ASP A 176 16.42 -10.67 -16.09
C ASP A 176 15.05 -10.01 -16.02
N TYR A 177 14.16 -10.30 -16.98
CA TYR A 177 12.78 -9.82 -16.94
C TYR A 177 12.04 -10.31 -15.69
N GLY A 178 12.19 -11.59 -15.34
CA GLY A 178 11.62 -12.15 -14.11
C GLY A 178 12.16 -11.46 -12.85
N ARG A 179 13.47 -11.19 -12.80
CA ARG A 179 14.11 -10.46 -11.69
C ARG A 179 13.67 -8.99 -11.63
N ALA A 180 13.48 -8.32 -12.77
CA ALA A 180 12.97 -6.96 -12.83
C ALA A 180 11.53 -6.86 -12.29
N ILE A 181 10.66 -7.81 -12.66
CA ILE A 181 9.30 -7.90 -12.11
C ILE A 181 9.35 -8.13 -10.59
N TYR A 182 10.21 -9.03 -10.12
CA TYR A 182 10.39 -9.24 -8.68
C TYR A 182 10.91 -7.98 -7.96
N GLY A 183 11.87 -7.29 -8.56
CA GLY A 183 12.41 -6.01 -8.11
C GLY A 183 11.33 -4.95 -7.91
N SER A 184 10.46 -4.78 -8.91
CA SER A 184 9.32 -3.85 -8.87
C SER A 184 8.29 -4.24 -7.79
N ILE A 185 8.04 -5.54 -7.61
CA ILE A 185 7.09 -6.03 -6.61
C ILE A 185 7.57 -5.78 -5.18
N MET A 186 8.88 -5.78 -4.93
CA MET A 186 9.42 -5.41 -3.62
C MET A 186 9.12 -3.95 -3.23
N GLN A 187 8.87 -3.07 -4.20
CA GLN A 187 8.62 -1.63 -3.97
C GLN A 187 7.12 -1.30 -3.85
N ARG A 188 6.22 -2.29 -3.94
CA ARG A 188 4.78 -2.04 -4.04
C ARG A 188 4.14 -1.66 -2.71
N TYR A 189 3.00 -0.98 -2.81
CA TYR A 189 1.96 -0.99 -1.79
C TYR A 189 1.17 -2.31 -1.87
N SER A 190 0.84 -2.94 -0.74
CA SER A 190 0.15 -4.24 -0.76
C SER A 190 -0.82 -4.38 0.39
N PHE A 191 -2.11 -4.22 0.13
CA PHE A 191 -3.15 -4.33 1.17
C PHE A 191 -3.74 -5.73 1.19
N PHE A 192 -3.64 -6.42 2.33
CA PHE A 192 -4.16 -7.76 2.54
C PHE A 192 -5.40 -7.70 3.44
N VAL A 193 -6.45 -8.44 3.05
CA VAL A 193 -7.63 -8.66 3.89
C VAL A 193 -7.59 -10.10 4.37
N SER A 194 -7.31 -10.28 5.67
CA SER A 194 -7.16 -11.62 6.26
C SER A 194 -8.50 -12.23 6.64
N GLN A 195 -9.48 -11.37 6.97
CA GLN A 195 -10.77 -11.81 7.48
C GLN A 195 -11.84 -10.78 7.17
N ILE A 196 -13.03 -11.28 6.83
CA ILE A 196 -14.24 -10.47 6.85
C ILE A 196 -15.31 -11.20 7.66
N THR A 197 -15.99 -10.46 8.54
CA THR A 197 -17.06 -10.97 9.40
C THR A 197 -18.34 -10.21 9.13
N ALA A 198 -19.47 -10.91 9.22
CA ALA A 198 -20.80 -10.31 9.13
C ALA A 198 -21.63 -10.81 10.31
N ASN A 199 -21.90 -9.91 11.26
CA ASN A 199 -22.59 -10.25 12.50
C ASN A 199 -23.87 -9.44 12.62
N GLU A 200 -25.02 -10.12 12.70
CA GLU A 200 -26.27 -9.45 13.05
C GLU A 200 -26.19 -8.96 14.49
N MET A 201 -26.38 -7.65 14.68
CA MET A 201 -26.24 -6.99 15.98
C MET A 201 -27.57 -6.86 16.69
N ASN A 202 -28.54 -6.28 15.99
CA ASN A 202 -29.90 -6.09 16.48
C ASN A 202 -30.87 -6.08 15.30
N CYS A 203 -32.15 -6.18 15.62
CA CYS A 203 -33.20 -6.10 14.64
C CYS A 203 -34.44 -5.43 15.26
N SER A 204 -35.21 -4.72 14.45
CA SER A 204 -36.46 -4.05 14.83
C SER A 204 -37.45 -4.11 13.68
N GLY A 205 -38.57 -4.82 13.87
CA GLY A 205 -39.54 -5.05 12.81
C GLY A 205 -38.92 -5.81 11.64
N THR A 206 -38.89 -5.18 10.46
CA THR A 206 -38.27 -5.72 9.24
C THR A 206 -36.84 -5.20 9.01
N SER A 207 -36.28 -4.44 9.94
CA SER A 207 -34.96 -3.82 9.80
C SER A 207 -33.94 -4.55 10.67
N HIS A 208 -32.78 -4.89 10.09
CA HIS A 208 -31.68 -5.55 10.77
C HIS A 208 -30.42 -4.71 10.63
N VAL A 209 -29.65 -4.59 11.71
CA VAL A 209 -28.30 -4.00 11.67
C VAL A 209 -27.29 -5.13 11.64
N VAL A 210 -26.56 -5.23 10.53
CA VAL A 210 -25.46 -6.16 10.34
C VAL A 210 -24.15 -5.40 10.45
N ARG A 211 -23.30 -5.80 11.40
CA ARG A 211 -21.94 -5.28 11.52
C ARG A 211 -21.01 -6.07 10.64
N ILE A 212 -20.43 -5.40 9.65
CA ILE A 212 -19.35 -5.93 8.82
C ILE A 212 -18.02 -5.51 9.46
N GLY A 213 -17.18 -6.49 9.79
CA GLY A 213 -15.81 -6.27 10.24
C GLY A 213 -14.83 -6.70 9.17
N VAL A 214 -14.01 -5.77 8.66
CA VAL A 214 -12.95 -6.07 7.68
C VAL A 214 -11.59 -5.96 8.37
N THR A 215 -10.88 -7.08 8.50
CA THR A 215 -9.53 -7.13 9.05
C THR A 215 -8.53 -6.95 7.93
N MET A 216 -7.81 -5.84 7.93
CA MET A 216 -6.88 -5.45 6.87
C MET A 216 -5.50 -5.10 7.44
N SER A 217 -4.46 -5.46 6.69
CA SER A 217 -3.07 -5.03 6.93
C SER A 217 -2.42 -4.53 5.63
N ASN A 218 -1.38 -3.72 5.75
CA ASN A 218 -0.50 -3.40 4.62
C ASN A 218 0.79 -4.24 4.75
N VAL A 219 0.99 -5.15 3.81
CA VAL A 219 2.15 -6.05 3.70
C VAL A 219 3.14 -5.57 2.62
N GLY A 220 2.95 -4.34 2.10
CA GLY A 220 3.88 -3.68 1.19
C GLY A 220 5.07 -3.05 1.92
N ILE A 221 5.96 -2.43 1.15
CA ILE A 221 7.19 -1.83 1.69
C ILE A 221 6.95 -0.52 2.46
N ALA A 222 5.90 0.22 2.09
CA ALA A 222 5.61 1.57 2.57
C ALA A 222 4.09 1.78 2.72
N PRO A 223 3.63 2.79 3.49
CA PRO A 223 2.23 3.19 3.50
C PRO A 223 1.86 3.92 2.20
N PHE A 224 0.59 3.89 1.82
CA PHE A 224 0.08 4.72 0.74
C PHE A 224 -0.10 6.17 1.23
N TYR A 225 0.68 7.10 0.68
CA TYR A 225 0.84 8.47 1.21
C TYR A 225 -0.29 9.45 0.88
N TYR A 226 -1.28 9.01 0.09
CA TYR A 226 -2.47 9.78 -0.28
C TYR A 226 -3.71 9.28 0.47
N PRO A 227 -4.80 10.07 0.55
CA PRO A 227 -6.03 9.64 1.22
C PRO A 227 -6.54 8.29 0.71
N LEU A 228 -6.62 7.32 1.61
CA LEU A 228 -7.08 5.97 1.34
C LEU A 228 -8.40 5.73 2.07
N THR A 229 -9.38 5.18 1.34
CA THR A 229 -10.72 4.90 1.86
C THR A 229 -11.07 3.44 1.66
N LEU A 230 -11.51 2.77 2.72
CA LEU A 230 -12.12 1.44 2.67
C LEU A 230 -13.64 1.59 2.57
N ASN A 231 -14.24 0.88 1.63
CA ASN A 231 -15.67 0.95 1.34
C ASN A 231 -16.31 -0.41 1.52
N VAL A 232 -17.55 -0.42 2.05
CA VAL A 232 -18.41 -1.60 2.10
C VAL A 232 -19.76 -1.26 1.50
N LYS A 233 -20.25 -2.11 0.60
CA LYS A 233 -21.58 -2.00 0.00
C LYS A 233 -22.41 -3.24 0.32
N ALA A 234 -23.70 -3.03 0.58
CA ALA A 234 -24.69 -4.10 0.72
C ALA A 234 -25.73 -3.97 -0.40
N VAL A 235 -26.00 -5.06 -1.12
CA VAL A 235 -27.03 -5.14 -2.16
C VAL A 235 -27.95 -6.32 -1.93
N ASN A 236 -29.18 -6.23 -2.41
CA ASN A 236 -30.08 -7.38 -2.50
C ASN A 236 -29.54 -8.32 -3.58
N ALA A 237 -29.17 -9.54 -3.21
CA ALA A 237 -28.57 -10.52 -4.10
C ALA A 237 -29.51 -10.99 -5.23
N THR A 238 -30.82 -10.80 -5.06
CA THR A 238 -31.82 -11.17 -6.07
C THR A 238 -32.13 -10.02 -7.01
N THR A 239 -32.35 -8.81 -6.49
CA THR A 239 -32.78 -7.66 -7.31
C THR A 239 -31.61 -6.75 -7.75
N GLY A 240 -30.44 -6.91 -7.16
CA GLY A 240 -29.29 -6.01 -7.35
C GLY A 240 -29.46 -4.62 -6.70
N SER A 241 -30.60 -4.37 -6.05
CA SER A 241 -30.91 -3.07 -5.44
C SER A 241 -29.94 -2.78 -4.29
N SER A 242 -29.34 -1.60 -4.29
CA SER A 242 -28.41 -1.17 -3.25
C SER A 242 -29.18 -0.83 -1.96
N PHE A 243 -28.73 -1.37 -0.83
CA PHE A 243 -29.22 -0.93 0.48
C PHE A 243 -28.42 0.28 0.97
N SER A 244 -27.10 0.16 1.03
CA SER A 244 -26.22 1.24 1.47
C SER A 244 -24.78 1.01 1.03
N THR A 245 -24.01 2.10 0.99
CA THR A 245 -22.56 2.08 0.91
C THR A 245 -22.03 2.93 2.08
N GLN A 246 -21.08 2.38 2.81
CA GLN A 246 -20.37 3.07 3.87
C GLN A 246 -18.88 3.07 3.58
N SER A 247 -18.20 4.10 4.07
CA SER A 247 -16.80 4.36 3.79
C SER A 247 -16.12 4.82 5.07
N THR A 248 -14.85 4.46 5.23
CA THR A 248 -14.01 4.95 6.33
C THR A 248 -12.59 5.21 5.83
N SER A 249 -11.94 6.22 6.40
CA SER A 249 -10.54 6.51 6.10
C SER A 249 -9.62 5.43 6.67
N VAL A 250 -8.59 5.07 5.91
CA VAL A 250 -7.50 4.19 6.33
C VAL A 250 -6.29 5.08 6.65
N PRO A 251 -6.12 5.53 7.90
CA PRO A 251 -5.03 6.45 8.25
C PRO A 251 -3.68 5.76 8.04
N ILE A 252 -2.64 6.53 7.72
CA ILE A 252 -1.29 6.02 7.49
C ILE A 252 -0.79 5.18 8.67
N SER A 253 -1.07 5.59 9.91
CA SER A 253 -0.73 4.83 11.12
C SER A 253 -1.25 3.39 11.11
N ASN A 254 -2.37 3.15 10.43
CA ASN A 254 -2.97 1.82 10.32
C ASN A 254 -2.38 0.97 9.18
N GLN A 255 -1.44 1.52 8.41
CA GLN A 255 -0.78 0.89 7.28
C GLN A 255 0.69 0.55 7.59
N LEU A 256 1.17 0.85 8.80
CA LEU A 256 2.56 0.67 9.18
C LEU A 256 2.81 -0.68 9.85
N ASP A 257 4.04 -1.16 9.74
CA ASP A 257 4.59 -2.32 10.46
C ASP A 257 3.77 -3.61 10.30
N GLN A 258 3.05 -3.75 9.18
CA GLN A 258 2.18 -4.89 8.89
C GLN A 258 1.08 -5.14 9.94
N ASN A 259 0.77 -4.12 10.73
CA ASN A 259 -0.28 -4.20 11.73
C ASN A 259 -1.63 -4.49 11.09
N SER A 260 -2.40 -5.36 11.73
CA SER A 260 -3.76 -5.69 11.30
C SER A 260 -4.77 -4.82 12.06
N PHE A 261 -5.65 -4.15 11.32
CA PHE A 261 -6.72 -3.32 11.87
C PHE A 261 -8.07 -3.83 11.42
N VAL A 262 -9.04 -3.80 12.33
CA VAL A 262 -10.42 -4.17 12.04
C VAL A 262 -11.25 -2.90 11.84
N TYR A 263 -11.85 -2.78 10.66
CA TYR A 263 -12.75 -1.69 10.31
C TYR A 263 -14.19 -2.18 10.39
N TYR A 264 -15.01 -1.51 11.21
CA TYR A 264 -16.41 -1.87 11.43
C TYR A 264 -17.37 -0.95 10.68
N PHE A 265 -18.34 -1.56 10.00
CA PHE A 265 -19.43 -0.89 9.29
C PHE A 265 -20.76 -1.44 9.78
N ASN A 266 -21.67 -0.58 10.21
CA ASN A 266 -22.99 -1.01 10.68
C ASN A 266 -24.02 -0.76 9.58
N MET A 267 -24.36 -1.81 8.83
CA MET A 267 -25.22 -1.76 7.66
C MET A 267 -26.66 -2.10 8.04
N THR A 268 -27.61 -1.25 7.66
CA THR A 268 -29.03 -1.54 7.83
C THR A 268 -29.56 -2.27 6.60
N VAL A 269 -30.16 -3.44 6.80
CA VAL A 269 -30.71 -4.31 5.75
C VAL A 269 -32.14 -4.76 6.12
N GLN A 270 -32.85 -5.37 5.17
CA GLN A 270 -34.24 -5.82 5.37
C GLN A 270 -34.32 -7.31 5.71
N SER A 271 -35.26 -7.67 6.58
CA SER A 271 -35.61 -9.05 6.92
C SER A 271 -36.05 -9.84 5.68
N ASN A 272 -35.83 -11.15 5.69
CA ASN A 272 -36.22 -12.07 4.62
C ASN A 272 -35.62 -11.71 3.26
N THR A 273 -34.40 -11.16 3.25
CA THR A 273 -33.67 -10.85 2.04
C THR A 273 -32.31 -11.53 2.03
N ASN A 274 -31.86 -11.86 0.82
CA ASN A 274 -30.51 -12.33 0.58
C ASN A 274 -29.64 -11.11 0.29
N ILE A 275 -28.60 -10.91 1.09
CA ILE A 275 -27.70 -9.75 0.99
C ILE A 275 -26.36 -10.21 0.44
N GLN A 276 -25.88 -9.55 -0.61
CA GLN A 276 -24.49 -9.66 -1.04
C GLN A 276 -23.75 -8.42 -0.55
N PHE A 277 -22.63 -8.65 0.13
CA PHE A 277 -21.73 -7.59 0.58
C PHE A 277 -20.49 -7.54 -0.32
N SER A 278 -19.97 -6.33 -0.54
CA SER A 278 -18.75 -6.10 -1.30
C SER A 278 -17.84 -5.13 -0.58
N THR A 279 -16.52 -5.31 -0.67
CA THR A 279 -15.53 -4.37 -0.13
C THR A 279 -14.45 -4.03 -1.15
N TRP A 280 -13.99 -2.77 -1.15
CA TRP A 280 -12.91 -2.27 -2.01
C TRP A 280 -12.20 -1.07 -1.40
N LEU A 281 -10.95 -0.86 -1.82
CA LEU A 281 -10.19 0.35 -1.52
C LEU A 281 -10.38 1.40 -2.62
N ASN A 282 -10.40 2.67 -2.22
CA ASN A 282 -10.41 3.80 -3.13
C ASN A 282 -9.45 4.89 -2.65
N SER A 283 -8.90 5.65 -3.58
CA SER A 283 -8.15 6.88 -3.30
C SER A 283 -8.54 7.94 -4.31
N SER A 284 -8.61 9.19 -3.85
CA SER A 284 -8.81 10.34 -4.74
C SER A 284 -7.63 10.60 -5.68
N HIS A 285 -6.51 9.90 -5.49
CA HIS A 285 -5.27 10.04 -6.25
C HIS A 285 -5.08 8.93 -7.32
N LEU A 286 -6.10 8.10 -7.56
CA LEU A 286 -6.05 7.12 -8.66
C LEU A 286 -6.37 7.80 -9.99
N VAL A 287 -5.62 7.48 -11.05
CA VAL A 287 -5.81 8.08 -12.37
C VAL A 287 -6.75 7.24 -13.22
N GLY A 288 -7.73 7.89 -13.85
CA GLY A 288 -8.65 7.24 -14.77
C GLY A 288 -9.43 6.10 -14.12
N ASN A 289 -9.32 4.90 -14.68
CA ASN A 289 -10.02 3.70 -14.22
C ASN A 289 -9.14 2.77 -13.38
N GLN A 290 -8.03 3.27 -12.83
CA GLN A 290 -7.17 2.48 -11.95
C GLN A 290 -7.93 2.07 -10.68
N VAL A 291 -7.63 0.86 -10.20
CA VAL A 291 -8.22 0.28 -9.00
C VAL A 291 -7.14 -0.26 -8.10
N ILE A 292 -7.38 -0.22 -6.79
CA ILE A 292 -6.49 -0.86 -5.81
C ILE A 292 -6.99 -2.30 -5.62
N VAL A 293 -6.17 -3.26 -6.01
CA VAL A 293 -6.47 -4.68 -5.85
C VAL A 293 -5.89 -5.18 -4.54
N PHE A 294 -6.71 -5.86 -3.73
CA PHE A 294 -6.24 -6.52 -2.52
C PHE A 294 -5.31 -7.69 -2.86
N ALA A 295 -4.29 -7.89 -2.03
CA ALA A 295 -3.32 -8.96 -2.15
C ALA A 295 -3.87 -10.32 -1.65
N VAL A 296 -5.03 -10.73 -2.15
CA VAL A 296 -5.73 -11.97 -1.76
C VAL A 296 -5.89 -12.92 -2.94
N SER A 297 -6.00 -14.23 -2.66
CA SER A 297 -6.24 -15.24 -3.69
C SER A 297 -7.60 -15.09 -4.36
N GLY A 298 -7.60 -15.14 -5.70
CA GLY A 298 -8.80 -14.93 -6.50
C GLY A 298 -9.32 -13.48 -6.51
N ALA A 299 -8.52 -12.50 -6.09
CA ALA A 299 -8.90 -11.09 -6.17
C ALA A 299 -9.35 -10.71 -7.58
N SER A 300 -10.51 -10.06 -7.68
CA SER A 300 -11.01 -9.57 -8.96
C SER A 300 -10.11 -8.49 -9.52
N ALA A 301 -9.93 -8.46 -10.84
CA ALA A 301 -9.31 -7.33 -11.54
C ALA A 301 -10.03 -5.99 -11.30
N SER A 302 -11.27 -6.01 -10.81
CA SER A 302 -12.01 -4.81 -10.37
C SER A 302 -11.56 -4.24 -9.02
N GLY A 303 -10.72 -4.97 -8.26
CA GLY A 303 -10.34 -4.62 -6.89
C GLY A 303 -11.42 -4.88 -5.84
N ILE A 304 -12.57 -5.40 -6.25
CA ILE A 304 -13.70 -5.67 -5.36
C ILE A 304 -13.63 -7.12 -4.86
N ILE A 305 -13.67 -7.29 -3.54
CA ILE A 305 -13.96 -8.59 -2.90
C ILE A 305 -15.46 -8.70 -2.72
N GLN A 306 -16.06 -9.71 -3.34
CA GLN A 306 -17.46 -10.08 -3.13
C GLN A 306 -17.54 -11.15 -2.03
N LEU A 307 -18.38 -10.89 -1.03
CA LEU A 307 -18.66 -11.85 0.01
C LEU A 307 -19.76 -12.83 -0.45
N PRO A 308 -19.78 -14.06 0.09
CA PRO A 308 -20.91 -14.95 -0.04
C PRO A 308 -22.21 -14.27 0.37
N THR A 309 -23.30 -14.65 -0.29
CA THR A 309 -24.63 -14.15 0.03
C THR A 309 -25.05 -14.58 1.43
N VAL A 310 -25.56 -13.62 2.19
CA VAL A 310 -26.01 -13.77 3.57
C VAL A 310 -27.54 -13.69 3.61
N SER A 311 -28.22 -14.73 4.09
CA SER A 311 -29.68 -14.71 4.23
C SER A 311 -30.08 -14.14 5.59
N ILE A 312 -30.80 -13.01 5.58
CA ILE A 312 -31.34 -12.38 6.79
C ILE A 312 -32.74 -12.92 7.03
N GLY A 313 -32.97 -13.54 8.20
CA GLY A 313 -34.28 -14.06 8.59
C GLY A 313 -35.24 -12.98 9.08
N SER A 314 -36.32 -13.40 9.73
CA SER A 314 -37.19 -12.50 10.49
C SER A 314 -36.57 -12.19 11.86
N CYS A 315 -36.90 -11.02 12.40
CA CYS A 315 -36.68 -10.77 13.82
C CYS A 315 -37.37 -11.85 14.65
N LEU A 316 -36.58 -12.61 15.42
CA LEU A 316 -37.15 -13.45 16.47
C LEU A 316 -37.69 -12.51 17.55
N SER A 317 -39.02 -12.39 17.63
CA SER A 317 -39.68 -11.80 18.79
C SER A 317 -39.23 -12.56 20.03
N TYR A 318 -38.62 -11.87 20.98
CA TYR A 318 -38.19 -12.43 22.25
C TYR A 318 -39.42 -13.07 22.94
N ILE A 319 -39.55 -14.40 22.90
CA ILE A 319 -40.49 -15.10 23.79
C ILE A 319 -39.82 -15.02 25.16
N ALA A 320 -40.44 -14.28 26.07
CA ALA A 320 -40.02 -14.25 27.47
C ALA A 320 -39.84 -15.70 27.96
N ALA A 321 -38.64 -16.05 28.38
CA ALA A 321 -38.37 -17.36 28.96
C ALA A 321 -39.25 -17.50 30.21
N THR A 322 -40.34 -18.27 30.10
CA THR A 322 -40.99 -18.85 31.28
C THR A 322 -39.95 -19.76 31.95
N GLN A 323 -39.54 -19.41 33.16
CA GLN A 323 -38.75 -20.29 34.00
C GLN A 323 -39.49 -21.62 34.17
N ALA A 324 -38.97 -22.68 33.56
CA ALA A 324 -39.29 -24.03 33.96
C ALA A 324 -38.40 -24.35 35.17
N ASN A 325 -38.99 -24.33 36.36
CA ASN A 325 -38.43 -25.05 37.50
C ASN A 325 -38.34 -26.53 37.11
N SER A 326 -37.13 -27.06 36.97
CA SER A 326 -36.92 -28.51 36.93
C SER A 326 -35.91 -28.90 38.01
N THR A 327 -36.44 -29.67 38.94
CA THR A 327 -35.80 -30.43 40.01
C THR A 327 -34.57 -31.22 39.54
N GLN A 328 -33.60 -31.38 40.44
CA GLN A 328 -32.42 -32.24 40.26
C GLN A 328 -32.82 -33.66 39.87
N GLY A 329 -32.29 -34.12 38.72
CA GLY A 329 -32.26 -35.52 38.31
C GLY A 329 -30.82 -35.89 37.99
N THR A 330 -30.27 -36.78 38.82
CA THR A 330 -28.92 -37.33 38.75
C THR A 330 -28.68 -38.19 37.51
N GLY A 331 -27.51 -38.03 36.91
CA GLY A 331 -26.79 -39.13 36.27
C GLY A 331 -26.50 -38.95 34.78
N TYR A 332 -25.26 -38.61 34.44
CA TYR A 332 -24.60 -39.15 33.25
C TYR A 332 -23.11 -39.38 33.51
N THR A 333 -22.70 -40.59 33.15
CA THR A 333 -21.37 -41.19 33.22
C THR A 333 -20.38 -40.60 32.23
N THR A 334 -19.13 -40.56 32.66
CA THR A 334 -17.91 -40.19 31.92
C THR A 334 -17.38 -41.34 31.04
N THR A 335 -16.91 -41.01 29.84
CA THR A 335 -15.72 -41.59 29.15
C THR A 335 -15.56 -40.85 27.80
N GLY A 336 -14.40 -40.45 27.30
CA GLY A 336 -13.02 -40.61 27.73
C GLY A 336 -12.10 -39.73 26.86
N LEU A 337 -10.92 -39.44 27.41
CA LEU A 337 -9.78 -38.74 26.81
C LEU A 337 -9.10 -39.60 25.74
N TYR A 338 -8.52 -39.00 24.69
CA TYR A 338 -7.05 -38.87 24.49
C TYR A 338 -6.66 -38.45 23.06
N SER A 339 -5.65 -37.58 23.05
CA SER A 339 -4.69 -37.15 22.03
C SER A 339 -4.32 -38.13 20.90
N SER A 340 -3.97 -37.63 19.71
CA SER A 340 -2.57 -37.32 19.33
C SER A 340 -2.33 -37.27 17.80
N ALA A 341 -1.27 -36.53 17.45
CA ALA A 341 -0.34 -36.74 16.35
C ALA A 341 -0.74 -36.39 14.89
N TRP A 342 -0.09 -35.30 14.46
CA TRP A 342 0.40 -34.99 13.13
C TRP A 342 1.11 -36.19 12.45
N ASN A 343 0.81 -36.40 11.16
CA ASN A 343 1.76 -36.96 10.19
C ASN A 343 1.34 -36.53 8.77
N GLY A 344 2.30 -36.00 8.01
CA GLY A 344 2.06 -35.37 6.72
C GLY A 344 1.77 -36.35 5.58
N SER A 345 1.17 -35.83 4.51
CA SER A 345 1.34 -36.24 3.10
C SER A 345 0.54 -35.30 2.20
N CYS A 346 1.17 -34.85 1.11
CA CYS A 346 0.55 -34.08 0.03
C CYS A 346 -0.68 -34.77 -0.55
N PHE A 347 -1.75 -34.02 -0.77
CA PHE A 347 -2.79 -34.34 -1.76
C PHE A 347 -3.21 -33.06 -2.49
N VAL A 348 -2.96 -33.04 -3.80
CA VAL A 348 -3.67 -32.20 -4.76
C VAL A 348 -5.06 -32.81 -4.93
N SER A 349 -6.11 -32.05 -4.63
CA SER A 349 -7.48 -32.42 -5.01
C SER A 349 -8.32 -31.16 -5.17
N SER A 350 -8.70 -30.90 -6.41
CA SER A 350 -9.79 -30.02 -6.85
C SER A 350 -10.95 -29.95 -5.84
N THR A 351 -11.34 -28.75 -5.45
CA THR A 351 -12.60 -28.55 -4.72
C THR A 351 -13.59 -27.81 -5.60
N THR A 352 -14.56 -28.59 -6.04
CA THR A 352 -15.84 -28.22 -6.61
C THR A 352 -16.57 -27.26 -5.67
N THR A 353 -16.97 -26.11 -6.20
CA THR A 353 -17.86 -25.16 -5.54
C THR A 353 -19.17 -25.84 -5.21
N THR A 354 -19.41 -26.15 -3.94
CA THR A 354 -20.71 -26.61 -3.46
C THR A 354 -21.40 -25.44 -2.79
N THR A 355 -22.34 -24.83 -3.51
CA THR A 355 -23.24 -23.81 -3.01
C THR A 355 -24.13 -24.43 -1.93
N THR A 356 -23.90 -24.09 -0.67
CA THR A 356 -24.87 -24.34 0.41
C THR A 356 -25.26 -23.00 1.02
N THR A 357 -26.53 -22.63 0.86
CA THR A 357 -27.18 -21.53 1.55
C THR A 357 -27.22 -21.84 3.04
N LYS A 358 -26.39 -21.17 3.83
CA LYS A 358 -26.36 -21.29 5.28
C LYS A 358 -27.15 -20.13 5.89
N ALA A 359 -28.10 -20.43 6.77
CA ALA A 359 -28.72 -19.42 7.62
C ALA A 359 -27.67 -18.89 8.61
N VAL A 360 -27.61 -17.57 8.79
CA VAL A 360 -26.59 -16.92 9.63
C VAL A 360 -26.71 -17.40 11.07
N GLY A 361 -25.70 -18.12 11.53
CA GLY A 361 -25.47 -18.34 12.95
C GLY A 361 -24.83 -17.08 13.55
N LYS A 362 -24.90 -16.93 14.88
CA LYS A 362 -24.48 -15.74 15.62
C LYS A 362 -23.01 -15.28 15.42
N ASN A 363 -22.19 -15.92 14.55
CA ASN A 363 -20.80 -15.58 14.22
C ASN A 363 -20.34 -16.25 12.91
N ASP A 364 -20.67 -15.70 11.73
CA ASP A 364 -20.09 -16.20 10.46
C ASP A 364 -18.75 -15.50 10.16
N VAL A 365 -17.72 -16.33 9.94
CA VAL A 365 -16.32 -15.91 9.72
C VAL A 365 -15.83 -16.49 8.40
N ILE A 366 -15.28 -15.62 7.53
CA ILE A 366 -14.54 -16.04 6.34
C ILE A 366 -13.07 -15.71 6.57
N SER A 367 -12.24 -16.74 6.64
CA SER A 367 -10.79 -16.63 6.73
C SER A 367 -10.18 -16.81 5.33
N MET A 368 -9.32 -15.88 4.91
CA MET A 368 -8.63 -15.96 3.62
C MET A 368 -7.22 -16.54 3.81
N SER A 369 -6.80 -17.48 2.95
CA SER A 369 -5.45 -18.04 2.98
C SER A 369 -4.43 -17.04 2.44
N SER A 370 -3.26 -17.00 3.07
CA SER A 370 -2.11 -16.22 2.63
C SER A 370 -1.33 -16.98 1.57
N ASP A 371 -1.76 -16.87 0.31
CA ASP A 371 -0.86 -17.17 -0.81
C ASP A 371 -0.31 -15.84 -1.31
N ILE A 372 1.02 -15.73 -1.39
CA ILE A 372 1.71 -14.54 -1.92
C ILE A 372 1.32 -14.40 -3.38
N ILE A 373 0.59 -13.33 -3.72
CA ILE A 373 0.15 -13.08 -5.09
C ILE A 373 0.83 -11.84 -5.65
N LEU A 374 1.38 -12.05 -6.84
CA LEU A 374 1.99 -11.08 -7.73
C LEU A 374 0.85 -10.30 -8.40
N ILE A 375 0.71 -9.00 -8.10
CA ILE A 375 -0.24 -8.11 -8.79
C ILE A 375 0.51 -6.82 -9.13
N PHE A 376 0.34 -6.40 -10.39
CA PHE A 376 1.11 -5.39 -11.10
C PHE A 376 1.01 -4.00 -10.48
N SER A 377 2.18 -3.38 -10.25
CA SER A 377 2.34 -2.01 -9.77
C SER A 377 2.06 -0.98 -10.86
N LEU A 378 1.71 0.24 -10.44
CA LEU A 378 1.39 1.39 -11.29
C LEU A 378 2.45 1.67 -12.37
N VAL A 379 1.97 1.96 -13.58
CA VAL A 379 2.76 2.54 -14.67
C VAL A 379 2.95 4.04 -14.38
N ALA A 380 4.19 4.47 -14.19
CA ALA A 380 4.55 5.87 -14.36
C ALA A 380 4.53 6.18 -15.86
N ILE A 381 3.57 6.98 -16.31
CA ILE A 381 3.59 7.54 -17.66
C ILE A 381 4.28 8.90 -17.55
N ASP A 382 5.42 9.00 -18.21
CA ASP A 382 6.23 10.19 -18.26
C ASP A 382 5.57 11.25 -19.16
N ILE A 383 5.43 12.47 -18.63
CA ILE A 383 5.16 13.69 -19.40
C ILE A 383 6.34 14.61 -19.12
N ILE A 384 7.30 14.59 -20.06
CA ILE A 384 8.47 15.46 -20.21
C ILE A 384 9.80 14.84 -19.73
N ALA A 385 10.35 13.97 -20.58
CA ALA A 385 11.79 13.72 -20.68
C ALA A 385 12.25 13.88 -22.13
N SER A 386 12.29 15.13 -22.61
CA SER A 386 13.00 15.47 -23.84
C SER A 386 13.52 16.91 -23.80
N ALA A 387 14.39 17.20 -22.85
CA ALA A 387 15.37 18.28 -22.92
C ALA A 387 16.34 18.08 -21.74
N PHE A 388 17.62 18.38 -21.96
CA PHE A 388 18.72 18.25 -21.00
C PHE A 388 19.37 16.85 -20.97
N HIS A 389 20.06 16.52 -22.06
CA HIS A 389 21.39 15.91 -21.94
C HIS A 389 22.40 17.04 -21.79
N CYS A 390 23.24 16.98 -20.75
CA CYS A 390 24.51 17.70 -20.63
C CYS A 390 25.53 16.74 -20.03
#